data_AF-A0A2R8A6S9-F1
#
_entry.id   AF-A0A2R8A6S9-F1
#
_cell.length_a   1.000
_cell.length_b   1.000
_cell.length_c   1.000
_cell.angle_alpha   90.00
_cell.angle_beta   90.00
_cell.angle_gamma   90.00
#
_symmetry.space_group_name_H-M   'P 1'
#
loop_
_entity.id
_entity.type
_entity.pdbx_description
1 polymer ?
#
loop_
_entity_poly.entity_id
_entity_poly.type
_entity_poly.pdbx_seq_one_letter_code
_entity_poly.pdbx_strand_id
1 'polypeptide(L)'
;MGLRADRFFAPGTLSIAPMGFCFPGNDANGGDLRPPRRCHEIWHGKVLEELSGVLLTLVIGAMAQSHILGRSDPMTTIVRDWQTYAPTLFPLPHPSWRNSAWLKRNPWFEAETIPALRARVSEVLN
;
A
#
# COMPACT_ATOMS: atom_id res chain seq x y z
N MET A 1 -7.10 1.05 8.23
CA MET A 1 -7.84 2.25 7.79
C MET A 1 -8.85 2.74 8.82
N GLY A 2 -9.60 1.87 9.54
CA GLY A 2 -10.59 2.35 10.51
C GLY A 2 -11.89 2.83 9.85
N LEU A 3 -12.15 2.38 8.63
CA LEU A 3 -13.33 2.71 7.86
C LEU A 3 -14.43 1.69 8.08
N ARG A 4 -15.67 2.17 8.05
CA ARG A 4 -16.84 1.30 7.89
C ARG A 4 -16.95 0.83 6.45
N ALA A 5 -17.61 -0.30 6.24
CA ALA A 5 -17.78 -0.90 4.92
C ALA A 5 -18.49 0.04 3.93
N ASP A 6 -19.53 0.75 4.35
CA ASP A 6 -20.27 1.68 3.50
C ASP A 6 -19.40 2.84 2.99
N ARG A 7 -18.45 3.32 3.79
CA ARG A 7 -17.46 4.32 3.36
C ARG A 7 -16.40 3.71 2.46
N PHE A 8 -15.95 2.50 2.76
CA PHE A 8 -14.96 1.81 1.93
C PHE A 8 -15.47 1.54 0.50
N PHE A 9 -16.75 1.20 0.36
CA PHE A 9 -17.38 0.90 -0.93
C PHE A 9 -18.09 2.10 -1.56
N ALA A 10 -18.08 3.27 -0.92
CA ALA A 10 -18.70 4.47 -1.48
C ALA A 10 -17.92 4.97 -2.71
N PRO A 11 -18.57 5.17 -3.87
CA PRO A 11 -17.92 5.73 -5.05
C PRO A 11 -17.22 7.05 -4.76
N GLY A 12 -16.05 7.25 -5.36
CA GLY A 12 -15.26 8.48 -5.18
C GLY A 12 -14.50 8.60 -3.84
N THR A 13 -14.62 7.61 -2.94
CA THR A 13 -13.94 7.67 -1.62
C THR A 13 -12.53 7.09 -1.68
N LEU A 14 -12.33 6.00 -2.44
CA LEU A 14 -11.03 5.34 -2.58
C LEU A 14 -10.76 5.02 -4.05
N SER A 15 -9.48 5.12 -4.43
CA SER A 15 -8.95 4.60 -5.69
C SER A 15 -7.93 3.50 -5.40
N ILE A 16 -7.93 2.44 -6.21
CA ILE A 16 -7.01 1.31 -6.07
C ILE A 16 -6.23 1.14 -7.37
N ALA A 17 -4.91 1.38 -7.32
CA ALA A 17 -3.99 1.11 -8.41
C ALA A 17 -3.18 -0.16 -8.10
N PRO A 18 -3.40 -1.29 -8.79
CA PRO A 18 -2.63 -2.51 -8.57
C PRO A 18 -1.24 -2.42 -9.23
N MET A 19 -0.25 -3.10 -8.64
CA MET A 19 1.09 -3.21 -9.23
C MET A 19 1.13 -4.05 -10.52
N GLY A 20 0.10 -4.88 -10.75
CA GLY A 20 -0.10 -5.65 -11.98
C GLY A 20 -1.52 -5.47 -12.49
N PHE A 21 -1.67 -5.19 -13.78
CA PHE A 21 -2.97 -4.99 -14.44
C PHE A 21 -3.52 -6.26 -15.09
N CYS A 22 -2.82 -7.39 -14.93
CA CYS A 22 -3.24 -8.70 -15.39
C CYS A 22 -2.84 -9.77 -14.38
N PHE A 23 -3.55 -10.89 -14.38
CA PHE A 23 -3.18 -12.06 -13.60
C PHE A 23 -1.81 -12.61 -14.09
N PRO A 24 -0.79 -12.72 -13.21
CA PRO A 24 0.56 -13.07 -13.63
C PRO A 24 0.78 -14.58 -13.83
N GLY A 25 -0.22 -15.41 -13.49
CA GLY A 25 -0.08 -16.86 -13.38
C GLY A 25 0.39 -17.29 -11.98
N ASN A 26 0.44 -18.60 -11.75
CA ASN A 26 0.88 -19.17 -10.48
C ASN A 26 2.31 -19.75 -10.59
N ASP A 27 3.04 -19.70 -9.48
CA ASP A 27 4.25 -20.46 -9.27
C ASP A 27 3.93 -21.95 -8.99
N ALA A 28 4.97 -22.77 -8.91
CA ALA A 28 4.83 -24.21 -8.67
C ALA A 28 4.14 -24.56 -7.34
N ASN A 29 4.06 -23.62 -6.39
CA ASN A 29 3.43 -23.79 -5.09
C ASN A 29 2.03 -23.15 -5.02
N GLY A 30 1.49 -22.72 -6.15
CA GLY A 30 0.17 -22.08 -6.25
C GLY A 30 0.15 -20.61 -5.79
N GLY A 31 1.30 -20.00 -5.51
CA GLY A 31 1.38 -18.57 -5.24
C GLY A 31 1.33 -17.75 -6.52
N ASP A 32 0.74 -16.56 -6.49
CA ASP A 32 0.79 -15.68 -7.66
C ASP A 32 2.24 -15.28 -7.98
N LEU A 33 2.59 -15.32 -9.27
CA LEU A 33 3.86 -14.82 -9.76
C LEU A 33 3.95 -13.29 -9.54
N ARG A 34 5.17 -12.74 -9.63
CA ARG A 34 5.35 -11.29 -9.52
C ARG A 34 4.62 -10.57 -10.67
N PRO A 35 4.04 -9.38 -10.42
CA PRO A 35 3.51 -8.53 -11.48
C PRO A 35 4.51 -8.36 -12.63
N PRO A 36 4.08 -8.52 -13.89
CA PRO A 36 4.97 -8.38 -15.03
C PRO A 36 5.56 -6.97 -15.10
N ARG A 37 6.86 -6.87 -15.42
CA ARG A 37 7.58 -5.60 -15.56
C ARG A 37 6.85 -4.60 -16.46
N ARG A 38 6.32 -5.11 -17.58
CA ARG A 38 5.54 -4.33 -18.55
C ARG A 38 4.37 -3.54 -17.94
N CYS A 39 3.73 -4.05 -16.88
CA CYS A 39 2.62 -3.34 -16.23
C CYS A 39 3.08 -1.99 -15.68
N HIS A 40 4.25 -1.95 -15.06
CA HIS A 40 4.77 -0.70 -14.51
C HIS A 40 5.30 0.23 -15.60
N GLU A 41 6.01 -0.31 -16.59
CA GLU A 41 6.68 0.48 -17.63
C GLU A 41 5.69 1.19 -18.56
N ILE A 42 4.54 0.57 -18.84
CA ILE A 42 3.59 1.10 -19.83
C ILE A 42 2.45 1.87 -19.16
N TRP A 43 1.94 1.38 -18.04
CA TRP A 43 0.62 1.77 -17.53
C TRP A 43 0.67 2.50 -16.19
N HIS A 44 1.58 2.14 -15.30
CA HIS A 44 1.48 2.60 -13.90
C HIS A 44 1.67 4.11 -13.76
N GLY A 45 2.61 4.72 -14.49
CA GLY A 45 2.76 6.18 -14.54
C GLY A 45 1.47 6.87 -15.00
N LYS A 46 0.90 6.42 -16.12
CA LYS A 46 -0.35 6.96 -16.67
C LYS A 46 -1.53 6.82 -15.70
N VAL A 47 -1.66 5.67 -15.05
CA VAL A 47 -2.72 5.46 -14.05
C VAL A 47 -2.57 6.43 -12.89
N LEU A 48 -1.35 6.64 -12.38
CA LEU A 48 -1.11 7.60 -11.29
C LEU A 48 -1.37 9.06 -11.70
N GLU A 49 -1.08 9.43 -12.94
CA GLU A 49 -1.37 10.77 -13.48
C GLU A 49 -2.87 11.08 -13.51
N GLU A 50 -3.72 10.07 -13.78
CA GLU A 50 -5.18 10.21 -13.76
C GLU A 50 -5.76 10.31 -12.33
N LEU A 51 -5.02 9.86 -11.32
CA LEU A 51 -5.42 9.96 -9.91
C LEU A 51 -5.15 11.39 -9.37
N SER A 52 -5.97 12.34 -9.81
CA SER A 52 -5.96 13.71 -9.31
C SER A 52 -6.68 13.87 -7.97
N GLY A 53 -6.31 14.89 -7.19
CA GLY A 53 -6.97 15.21 -5.91
C GLY A 53 -6.71 14.22 -4.77
N VAL A 54 -5.68 13.37 -4.87
CA VAL A 54 -5.33 12.39 -3.82
C VAL A 54 -4.75 13.09 -2.60
N LEU A 55 -5.45 12.99 -1.46
CA LEU A 55 -5.05 13.59 -0.18
C LEU A 55 -4.16 12.67 0.68
N LEU A 56 -4.20 11.37 0.40
CA LEU A 56 -3.48 10.32 1.12
C LEU A 56 -3.23 9.11 0.22
N THR A 57 -1.97 8.68 0.11
CA THR A 57 -1.56 7.50 -0.65
C THR A 57 -1.11 6.38 0.29
N LEU A 58 -1.67 5.18 0.13
CA LEU A 58 -1.25 3.99 0.87
C LEU A 58 -0.41 3.08 -0.03
N VAL A 59 0.89 2.93 0.29
CA VAL A 59 1.82 2.12 -0.51
C VAL A 59 2.00 0.75 0.13
N ILE A 60 1.28 -0.25 -0.40
CA ILE A 60 1.09 -1.54 0.26
C ILE A 60 2.03 -2.61 -0.33
N GLY A 61 2.96 -3.10 0.48
CA GLY A 61 3.87 -4.20 0.16
C GLY A 61 5.18 -3.76 -0.50
N ALA A 62 6.20 -4.62 -0.39
CA ALA A 62 7.58 -4.31 -0.78
C ALA A 62 7.74 -3.91 -2.26
N MET A 63 6.98 -4.52 -3.17
CA MET A 63 7.07 -4.18 -4.60
C MET A 63 6.52 -2.79 -4.90
N ALA A 64 5.39 -2.42 -4.27
CA ALA A 64 4.84 -1.07 -4.40
C ALA A 64 5.78 -0.04 -3.77
N GLN A 65 6.31 -0.33 -2.58
CA GLN A 65 7.28 0.53 -1.90
C GLN A 65 8.52 0.77 -2.77
N SER A 66 9.06 -0.28 -3.38
CA SER A 66 10.23 -0.15 -4.23
C SER A 66 9.96 0.69 -5.48
N HIS A 67 8.81 0.48 -6.12
CA HIS A 67 8.43 1.23 -7.31
C HIS A 67 8.10 2.70 -7.02
N ILE A 68 7.23 2.96 -6.04
CA ILE A 68 6.71 4.30 -5.75
C ILE A 68 7.73 5.16 -5.02
N LEU A 69 8.50 4.59 -4.10
CA LEU A 69 9.46 5.34 -3.28
C LEU A 69 10.88 5.33 -3.87
N GLY A 70 11.12 4.56 -4.94
CA GLY A 70 12.44 4.41 -5.53
C GLY A 70 13.49 3.81 -4.59
N ARG A 71 13.04 3.08 -3.57
CA ARG A 71 13.91 2.46 -2.55
C ARG A 71 14.11 0.97 -2.80
N SER A 72 15.26 0.45 -2.40
CA SER A 72 15.57 -0.99 -2.42
C SER A 72 15.74 -1.58 -1.02
N ASP A 73 15.43 -0.81 0.03
CA ASP A 73 15.52 -1.24 1.42
C ASP A 73 14.54 -2.36 1.77
N PRO A 74 14.81 -3.13 2.84
CA PRO A 74 13.84 -4.07 3.38
C PRO A 74 12.51 -3.38 3.75
N MET A 75 11.38 -4.05 3.48
CA MET A 75 10.03 -3.56 3.78
C MET A 75 9.90 -3.05 5.22
N THR A 76 10.49 -3.76 6.19
CA THR A 76 10.46 -3.35 7.60
C THR A 76 11.07 -1.97 7.80
N THR A 77 12.21 -1.69 7.17
CA THR A 77 12.90 -0.39 7.25
C THR A 77 12.00 0.71 6.70
N ILE A 78 11.46 0.52 5.49
CA ILE A 78 10.59 1.50 4.84
C ILE A 78 9.33 1.77 5.68
N VAL A 79 8.69 0.72 6.20
CA VAL A 79 7.49 0.86 7.05
C VAL A 79 7.85 1.50 8.40
N ARG A 80 9.03 1.25 8.95
CA ARG A 80 9.49 1.88 10.20
C ARG A 80 9.71 3.39 10.01
N ASP A 81 10.15 3.80 8.82
CA ASP A 81 10.37 5.20 8.45
C ASP A 81 9.09 5.94 8.02
N TRP A 82 7.90 5.44 8.35
CA TRP A 82 6.62 5.96 7.82
C TRP A 82 6.43 7.46 8.06
N GLN A 83 6.96 8.01 9.16
CA GLN A 83 6.87 9.43 9.49
C GLN A 83 7.52 10.33 8.44
N THR A 84 8.53 9.83 7.71
CA THR A 84 9.21 10.56 6.63
C THR A 84 8.27 10.84 5.44
N TYR A 85 7.24 10.02 5.28
CA TYR A 85 6.28 10.10 4.18
C TYR A 85 4.92 10.69 4.59
N ALA A 86 4.64 10.70 5.89
CA ALA A 86 3.43 11.28 6.44
C ALA A 86 3.39 12.81 6.27
N PRO A 87 2.19 13.43 6.21
CA PRO A 87 0.86 12.82 6.28
C PRO A 87 0.27 12.44 4.92
N THR A 88 1.02 12.63 3.82
CA THR A 88 0.53 12.44 2.46
C THR A 88 0.67 11.00 1.97
N LEU A 89 1.58 10.22 2.55
CA LEU A 89 1.84 8.84 2.15
C LEU A 89 2.15 7.94 3.36
N PHE A 90 1.64 6.71 3.35
CA PHE A 90 1.98 5.68 4.34
C PHE A 90 2.44 4.39 3.65
N PRO A 91 3.70 3.96 3.85
CA PRO A 91 4.14 2.63 3.47
C PRO A 91 3.59 1.59 4.46
N LEU A 92 2.99 0.52 3.95
CA LEU A 92 2.36 -0.52 4.76
C LEU A 92 2.81 -1.92 4.33
N PRO A 93 2.89 -2.89 5.25
CA PRO A 93 3.05 -4.28 4.86
C PRO A 93 1.80 -4.77 4.09
N HIS A 94 1.97 -5.76 3.22
CA HIS A 94 0.83 -6.37 2.52
C HIS A 94 -0.13 -7.07 3.52
N PRO A 95 -1.46 -6.92 3.41
CA PRO A 95 -2.42 -7.49 4.37
C PRO A 95 -2.65 -9.00 4.21
N SER A 96 -1.62 -9.77 3.84
CA SER A 96 -1.69 -11.24 3.72
C SER A 96 -1.36 -11.92 5.05
N TRP A 97 -1.94 -13.10 5.29
CA TRP A 97 -1.59 -13.99 6.39
C TRP A 97 -0.07 -14.28 6.49
N ARG A 98 0.65 -14.19 5.36
CA ARG A 98 2.11 -14.32 5.32
C ARG A 98 2.84 -13.28 6.20
N ASN A 99 2.19 -12.14 6.50
CA ASN A 99 2.74 -11.10 7.36
C ASN A 99 2.36 -11.22 8.85
N SER A 100 1.61 -12.25 9.26
CA SER A 100 1.24 -12.44 10.68
C SER A 100 2.47 -12.55 11.61
N ALA A 101 3.51 -13.28 11.19
CA ALA A 101 4.76 -13.38 11.95
C ALA A 101 5.56 -12.07 11.94
N TRP A 102 5.43 -11.26 10.88
CA TRP A 102 6.04 -9.93 10.83
C TRP A 102 5.38 -9.00 11.85
N LEU A 103 4.05 -8.98 11.93
CA LEU A 103 3.30 -8.15 12.88
C LEU A 103 3.68 -8.47 14.33
N LYS A 104 3.77 -9.75 14.69
CA LYS A 104 4.20 -10.19 16.04
C LYS A 104 5.60 -9.70 16.42
N ARG A 105 6.51 -9.60 15.44
CA ARG A 105 7.90 -9.12 15.66
C ARG A 105 8.03 -7.60 15.62
N ASN A 106 7.01 -6.90 15.15
CA ASN A 106 7.00 -5.45 14.95
C ASN A 106 5.79 -4.82 15.64
N PRO A 107 5.65 -4.96 16.98
CA PRO A 107 4.46 -4.48 17.71
C PRO A 107 4.26 -2.96 17.60
N TRP A 108 5.35 -2.23 17.34
CA TRP A 108 5.32 -0.79 17.04
C TRP A 108 4.43 -0.42 15.85
N PHE A 109 4.25 -1.31 14.87
CA PHE A 109 3.41 -1.02 13.72
C PHE A 109 1.96 -0.79 14.16
N GLU A 110 1.46 -1.64 15.06
CA GLU A 110 0.12 -1.52 15.61
C GLU A 110 0.01 -0.41 16.66
N ALA A 111 1.07 -0.19 17.45
CA ALA A 111 1.07 0.84 18.50
C ALA A 111 1.26 2.27 17.98
N GLU A 112 2.00 2.45 16.87
CA GLU A 112 2.43 3.77 16.39
C GLU A 112 1.84 4.08 15.00
N THR A 113 2.11 3.22 14.01
CA THR A 113 1.75 3.48 12.60
C THR A 113 0.24 3.42 12.37
N ILE A 114 -0.44 2.42 12.92
CA ILE A 114 -1.88 2.23 12.70
C ILE A 114 -2.74 3.37 13.30
N PRO A 115 -2.51 3.85 14.54
CA PRO A 115 -3.23 4.99 15.08
C PRO A 115 -3.03 6.27 14.26
N ALA A 116 -1.79 6.57 13.86
CA ALA A 116 -1.48 7.72 13.03
C ALA A 116 -2.18 7.65 11.66
N LEU A 117 -2.15 6.48 11.00
CA LEU A 117 -2.87 6.26 9.75
C LEU A 117 -4.38 6.46 9.93
N ARG A 118 -4.98 5.91 11.00
CA ARG A 118 -6.43 6.06 11.24
C ARG A 118 -6.81 7.53 11.47
N ALA A 119 -6.01 8.28 12.22
CA ALA A 119 -6.22 9.70 12.42
C ALA A 119 -6.19 10.46 11.09
N ARG A 120 -5.18 10.20 10.25
CA ARG A 120 -5.07 10.83 8.93
C ARG A 120 -6.19 10.44 7.97
N VAL A 121 -6.60 9.17 7.96
CA VAL A 121 -7.75 8.71 7.15
C VAL A 121 -9.05 9.42 7.58
N SER A 122 -9.26 9.59 8.88
CA SER A 122 -10.41 10.34 9.40
C SER A 122 -10.39 11.79 8.92
N GLU A 123 -9.23 12.45 9.04
CA GLU A 123 -9.05 13.84 8.62
C GLU A 123 -9.38 14.08 7.14
N VAL A 124 -8.95 13.19 6.23
CA VAL A 124 -9.17 13.36 4.78
C VAL A 124 -10.56 12.97 4.29
N LEU A 125 -11.36 12.30 5.14
CA LEU A 125 -12.71 11.83 4.80
C LEU A 125 -13.81 12.54 5.60
N ASN A 126 -13.45 13.52 6.44
CA ASN A 126 -14.40 14.37 7.16
C ASN A 126 -15.02 15.44 6.27
#